data_AF-E2B287-F1
#
_entry.id   AF-E2B287-F1
#
_cell.length_a   1.000
_cell.length_b   1.000
_cell.length_c   1.000
_cell.angle_alpha   90.00
_cell.angle_beta   90.00
_cell.angle_gamma   90.00
#
_symmetry.space_group_name_H-M   'P 1'
#
loop_
_entity.id
_entity.type
_entity.pdbx_description
1 polymer ?
#
loop_
_entity_poly.entity_id
_entity_poly.type
_entity_poly.pdbx_seq_one_letter_code
_entity_poly.pdbx_strand_id
1 'polypeptide(L)'
;MHKVTSEIYTENNHISEKLDSGNTVTQFTFKCPSYMIDTTTNETLNYDSDDDLDIERDRERTIQIEHSVSTELNLVGLQVWRGAFLLADYILSHPDLFKDQTILELGSGVGLTSIVASYLAKEVICTDINAGDILNLIERNFLRNHPYVRSGYHIEEVNFLNLRWSNKLEEKLQSANIILAADVIYDDKITDGFVRTLSKLLYTKKKKIIYIALEKRYVFTIADLDTIAPMYEEFLRCVEKYKMNWSVDYINIDFPRYFKYDRVKHLVLMKIQNNIKSIACV
;
A
#
# COMPACT_ATOMS: atom_id res chain seq x y z
N MET A 1 12.58 7.73 -25.14
CA MET A 1 12.12 6.77 -24.12
C MET A 1 10.93 7.38 -23.41
N HIS A 2 9.79 6.68 -23.37
CA HIS A 2 8.55 7.24 -22.80
C HIS A 2 8.60 7.20 -21.27
N LYS A 3 8.25 8.31 -20.64
CA LYS A 3 8.12 8.42 -19.18
C LYS A 3 6.66 8.47 -18.79
N VAL A 4 6.37 7.97 -17.59
CA VAL A 4 5.04 7.99 -16.96
C VAL A 4 5.10 8.94 -15.77
N THR A 5 4.02 9.68 -15.54
CA THR A 5 3.85 10.56 -14.38
C THR A 5 2.61 10.13 -13.61
N SER A 6 2.72 10.05 -12.29
CA SER A 6 1.64 9.74 -11.37
C SER A 6 0.49 10.75 -11.44
N GLU A 7 -0.74 10.24 -11.43
CA GLU A 7 -1.96 11.03 -11.34
C GLU A 7 -2.04 11.87 -10.05
N ILE A 8 -1.44 11.40 -8.95
CA ILE A 8 -1.46 12.11 -7.66
C ILE A 8 -0.65 13.40 -7.72
N TYR A 9 0.43 13.45 -8.51
CA TYR A 9 1.21 14.68 -8.62
C TYR A 9 0.44 15.81 -9.32
N THR A 10 -0.51 15.45 -10.20
CA THR A 10 -1.35 16.43 -10.91
C THR A 10 -2.60 16.82 -10.14
N GLU A 11 -2.99 16.01 -9.16
CA GLU A 11 -4.20 16.19 -8.37
C GLU A 11 -3.83 16.82 -7.04
N ASN A 12 -4.24 18.08 -6.85
CA ASN A 12 -4.03 18.94 -5.68
C ASN A 12 -2.77 19.82 -5.68
N ASN A 13 -2.92 21.03 -5.10
CA ASN A 13 -1.84 21.95 -4.76
C ASN A 13 -1.06 21.42 -3.55
N HIS A 14 -0.36 20.30 -3.73
CA HIS A 14 0.50 19.77 -2.68
C HIS A 14 1.70 20.69 -2.44
N ILE A 15 2.11 20.82 -1.17
CA ILE A 15 3.35 21.51 -0.83
C ILE A 15 4.50 20.56 -1.14
N SER A 16 5.28 20.92 -2.15
CA SER A 16 6.35 20.09 -2.68
C SER A 16 7.66 20.88 -2.72
N GLU A 17 8.72 20.28 -2.20
CA GLU A 17 10.09 20.80 -2.26
C GLU A 17 10.92 19.94 -3.22
N LYS A 18 11.62 20.57 -4.17
CA LYS A 18 12.53 19.86 -5.08
C LYS A 18 13.89 19.69 -4.40
N LEU A 19 14.42 18.48 -4.49
CA LEU A 19 15.76 18.14 -4.02
C LEU A 19 16.78 18.24 -5.17
N ASP A 20 18.05 18.45 -4.82
CA ASP A 20 19.16 18.46 -5.79
C ASP A 20 19.31 17.13 -6.54
N SER A 21 18.84 16.03 -5.96
CA SER A 21 18.79 14.71 -6.59
C SER A 21 17.80 14.60 -7.76
N GLY A 22 16.94 15.61 -7.97
CA GLY A 22 15.84 15.60 -8.94
C GLY A 22 14.54 14.97 -8.40
N ASN A 23 14.57 14.37 -7.21
CA ASN A 23 13.36 13.96 -6.49
C ASN A 23 12.62 15.17 -5.91
N THR A 24 11.39 14.94 -5.51
CA THR A 24 10.53 15.91 -4.83
C THR A 24 10.06 15.32 -3.51
N VAL A 25 10.05 16.12 -2.45
CA VAL A 25 9.41 15.76 -1.18
C VAL A 25 8.06 16.43 -1.14
N THR A 26 7.00 15.63 -1.05
CA THR A 26 5.62 16.10 -1.04
C THR A 26 4.99 15.85 0.33
N GLN A 27 4.27 16.85 0.82
CA GLN A 27 3.50 16.77 2.05
C GLN A 27 2.08 16.26 1.77
N PHE A 28 1.78 15.07 2.31
CA PHE A 28 0.46 14.46 2.23
C PHE A 28 -0.24 14.56 3.57
N THR A 29 -1.17 15.51 3.66
CA THR A 29 -1.98 15.74 4.86
C THR A 29 -3.15 14.75 4.90
N PHE A 30 -3.42 14.20 6.08
CA PHE A 30 -4.54 13.32 6.34
C PHE A 30 -5.24 13.69 7.65
N LYS A 31 -6.55 13.52 7.67
CA LYS A 31 -7.35 13.65 8.90
C LYS A 31 -7.05 12.49 9.82
N CYS A 32 -6.78 12.75 11.10
CA CYS A 32 -6.58 11.68 12.07
C CYS A 32 -7.93 11.03 12.43
N PRO A 33 -8.03 9.69 12.36
CA PRO A 33 -9.15 8.99 12.99
C PRO A 33 -9.25 9.34 14.48
N SER A 34 -10.46 9.30 15.05
CA SER A 34 -10.72 9.68 16.44
C SER A 34 -9.85 8.91 17.45
N TYR A 35 -9.56 7.64 17.21
CA TYR A 35 -8.70 6.81 18.07
C TYR A 35 -7.21 7.22 18.03
N MET A 36 -6.80 8.06 17.09
CA MET A 36 -5.44 8.62 17.01
C MET A 36 -5.29 9.95 17.74
N ILE A 37 -6.41 10.55 18.16
CA ILE A 37 -6.45 11.81 18.90
C ILE A 37 -6.33 11.44 20.38
N ASP A 38 -5.13 11.56 20.94
CA ASP A 38 -4.92 11.42 22.39
C ASP A 38 -5.72 12.51 23.12
N THR A 39 -6.65 12.10 24.00
CA THR A 39 -7.40 12.98 24.91
C THR A 39 -6.56 13.50 26.09
N THR A 40 -5.25 13.24 26.09
CA THR A 40 -4.32 13.53 27.21
C THR A 40 -3.53 14.82 27.05
N THR A 41 -3.72 15.60 25.98
CA THR A 41 -3.27 16.99 26.00
C THR A 41 -4.17 17.75 26.97
N ASN A 42 -3.58 18.26 28.06
CA ASN A 42 -4.12 19.30 28.95
C ASN A 42 -4.38 20.61 28.18
N GLU A 43 -5.09 20.54 27.07
CA GLU A 43 -5.62 21.69 26.38
C GLU A 43 -6.84 22.13 27.17
N THR A 44 -6.79 23.37 27.63
CA THR A 44 -7.91 24.09 28.24
C THR A 44 -9.18 23.77 27.48
N LEU A 45 -10.18 23.20 28.18
CA LEU A 45 -11.50 22.97 27.62
C LEU A 45 -12.02 24.32 27.12
N ASN A 46 -12.07 24.49 25.81
CA ASN A 46 -12.67 25.65 25.19
C ASN A 46 -14.18 25.38 25.07
N TYR A 47 -14.96 26.42 25.32
CA TYR A 47 -16.41 26.39 25.15
C TYR A 47 -16.75 27.41 24.06
N ASP A 48 -17.68 27.06 23.19
CA ASP A 48 -18.18 27.99 22.19
C ASP A 48 -19.12 29.04 22.82
N SER A 49 -19.72 29.87 21.97
CA SER A 49 -20.63 30.94 22.39
C SER A 49 -21.89 30.47 23.11
N ASP A 50 -22.17 29.18 23.03
CA ASP A 50 -23.36 28.48 23.51
C ASP A 50 -23.06 27.53 24.68
N ASP A 51 -21.84 27.60 25.24
CA ASP A 51 -21.39 26.83 26.40
C ASP A 51 -21.28 25.32 26.11
N ASP A 52 -21.15 24.95 24.83
CA ASP A 52 -20.85 23.59 24.39
C ASP A 52 -19.32 23.39 24.33
N LEU A 53 -18.87 22.17 24.66
CA LEU A 53 -17.45 21.80 24.61
C LEU A 53 -16.94 21.84 23.17
N ASP A 54 -16.05 22.80 22.89
CA ASP A 54 -15.34 22.94 21.63
C ASP A 54 -14.21 21.90 21.55
N ILE A 55 -14.60 20.67 21.21
CA ILE A 55 -13.66 19.59 20.92
C ILE A 55 -13.12 19.87 19.52
N GLU A 56 -11.83 20.16 19.41
CA GLU A 56 -11.13 20.29 18.13
C GLU A 56 -11.06 18.89 17.47
N ARG A 57 -12.14 18.52 16.78
CA ARG A 57 -12.40 17.16 16.25
C ARG A 57 -11.54 16.82 15.03
N ASP A 58 -10.98 17.83 14.35
CA ASP A 58 -10.23 17.68 13.11
C ASP A 58 -8.73 17.96 13.33
N ARG A 59 -8.02 17.04 14.01
CA ARG A 59 -6.56 17.06 13.99
C ARG A 59 -6.06 16.46 12.68
N GLU A 60 -5.32 17.26 11.92
CA GLU A 60 -4.63 16.80 10.71
C GLU A 60 -3.18 16.44 11.03
N ARG A 61 -2.64 15.42 10.36
CA ARG A 61 -1.22 15.08 10.37
C ARG A 61 -0.70 15.06 8.94
N THR A 62 0.61 15.19 8.80
CA THR A 62 1.27 15.25 7.49
C THR A 62 2.35 14.18 7.41
N ILE A 63 2.30 13.37 6.35
CA ILE A 63 3.37 12.46 5.96
C ILE A 63 4.21 13.14 4.88
N GLN A 64 5.52 13.12 5.03
CA GLN A 64 6.47 13.63 4.03
C GLN A 64 7.03 12.48 3.21
N ILE A 65 6.76 12.46 1.91
CA ILE A 65 7.24 11.41 1.02
C ILE A 65 8.16 12.02 -0.03
N GLU A 66 9.41 11.58 -0.06
CA GLU A 66 10.31 11.74 -1.19
C GLU A 66 9.91 10.77 -2.31
N HIS A 67 9.77 11.30 -3.52
CA HIS A 67 9.43 10.52 -4.71
C HIS A 67 9.95 11.20 -5.99
N SER A 68 10.06 10.44 -7.07
CA SER A 68 10.25 10.96 -8.42
C SER A 68 8.93 11.47 -9.00
N VAL A 69 8.98 12.51 -9.83
CA VAL A 69 7.78 13.08 -10.50
C VAL A 69 7.44 12.34 -11.79
N SER A 70 8.44 11.81 -12.48
CA SER A 70 8.27 11.11 -13.74
C SER A 70 9.40 10.11 -13.94
N THR A 71 9.05 8.88 -14.31
CA THR A 71 10.02 7.78 -14.45
C THR A 71 9.72 6.96 -15.68
N GLU A 72 10.66 6.10 -16.05
CA GLU A 72 10.40 5.01 -16.99
C GLU A 72 9.55 3.93 -16.31
N LEU A 73 8.92 3.05 -17.11
CA LEU A 73 7.95 2.06 -16.62
C LEU A 73 8.57 1.08 -15.61
N ASN A 74 9.85 0.72 -15.77
CA ASN A 74 10.59 -0.15 -14.85
C ASN A 74 10.98 0.53 -13.52
N LEU A 75 10.74 1.83 -13.38
CA LEU A 75 11.08 2.64 -12.19
C LEU A 75 9.85 3.33 -11.58
N VAL A 76 8.64 2.92 -11.96
CA VAL A 76 7.37 3.49 -11.45
C VAL A 76 7.22 3.37 -9.94
N GLY A 77 7.91 2.42 -9.30
CA GLY A 77 7.94 2.32 -7.83
C GLY A 77 8.53 3.54 -7.13
N LEU A 78 9.29 4.40 -7.84
CA LEU A 78 9.80 5.66 -7.27
C LEU A 78 8.73 6.77 -7.22
N GLN A 79 7.51 6.52 -7.72
CA GLN A 79 6.39 7.46 -7.72
C GLN A 79 5.33 7.04 -6.70
N VAL A 80 4.48 7.99 -6.29
CA VAL A 80 3.30 7.71 -5.44
C VAL A 80 2.12 7.34 -6.34
N TRP A 81 1.31 6.35 -5.96
CA TRP A 81 0.15 5.92 -6.76
C TRP A 81 -1.15 5.90 -5.95
N ARG A 82 -2.28 6.10 -6.63
CA ARG A 82 -3.60 6.22 -6.00
C ARG A 82 -4.00 5.00 -5.15
N GLY A 83 -3.60 3.79 -5.53
CA GLY A 83 -3.83 2.57 -4.77
C GLY A 83 -3.18 2.59 -3.39
N ALA A 84 -2.03 3.25 -3.22
CA ALA A 84 -1.37 3.38 -1.92
C ALA A 84 -2.21 4.23 -0.95
N PHE A 85 -2.82 5.31 -1.44
CA PHE A 85 -3.76 6.13 -0.65
C PHE A 85 -5.03 5.37 -0.28
N LEU A 86 -5.56 4.55 -1.20
CA LEU A 86 -6.71 3.71 -0.91
C LEU A 86 -6.43 2.69 0.20
N LEU A 87 -5.26 2.03 0.17
CA LEU A 87 -4.86 1.15 1.26
C LEU A 87 -4.59 1.91 2.56
N ALA A 88 -3.94 3.07 2.49
CA ALA A 88 -3.71 3.91 3.66
C ALA A 88 -5.04 4.27 4.36
N ASP A 89 -6.03 4.74 3.61
CA ASP A 89 -7.35 5.03 4.15
C ASP A 89 -8.06 3.78 4.72
N TYR A 90 -7.90 2.63 4.05
CA TYR A 90 -8.48 1.36 4.52
C TYR A 90 -7.86 0.92 5.85
N ILE A 91 -6.55 1.07 6.01
CA ILE A 91 -5.81 0.81 7.25
C ILE A 91 -6.31 1.70 8.38
N LEU A 92 -6.40 3.00 8.14
CA LEU A 92 -6.91 3.98 9.09
C LEU A 92 -8.39 3.78 9.45
N SER A 93 -9.18 3.18 8.54
CA SER A 93 -10.60 2.90 8.76
C SER A 93 -10.85 1.64 9.58
N HIS A 94 -9.87 0.73 9.68
CA HIS A 94 -10.05 -0.59 10.29
C HIS A 94 -8.94 -0.92 11.29
N PRO A 95 -8.73 -0.11 12.33
CA PRO A 95 -7.61 -0.26 13.26
C PRO A 95 -7.52 -1.67 13.86
N ASP A 96 -8.65 -2.28 14.20
CA ASP A 96 -8.70 -3.61 14.81
C ASP A 96 -8.14 -4.72 13.91
N LEU A 97 -8.14 -4.54 12.59
CA LEU A 97 -7.56 -5.50 11.66
C LEU A 97 -6.04 -5.43 11.63
N PHE A 98 -5.47 -4.24 11.78
CA PHE A 98 -4.03 -3.99 11.56
C PHE A 98 -3.24 -3.85 12.87
N LYS A 99 -3.94 -3.53 13.96
CA LYS A 99 -3.33 -3.37 15.28
C LYS A 99 -2.63 -4.64 15.73
N ASP A 100 -1.41 -4.49 16.24
CA ASP A 100 -0.57 -5.56 16.79
C ASP A 100 -0.25 -6.71 15.79
N GLN A 101 -0.47 -6.51 14.48
CA GLN A 101 -0.17 -7.48 13.43
C GLN A 101 1.26 -7.31 12.89
N THR A 102 1.83 -8.38 12.32
CA THR A 102 3.02 -8.28 11.46
C THR A 102 2.54 -8.16 10.01
N ILE A 103 2.84 -7.02 9.40
CA ILE A 103 2.37 -6.64 8.07
C ILE A 103 3.53 -6.75 7.07
N LEU A 104 3.28 -7.34 5.91
CA LEU A 104 4.21 -7.37 4.78
C LEU A 104 3.65 -6.52 3.64
N GLU A 105 4.37 -5.54 3.15
CA GLU A 105 4.04 -4.85 1.90
C GLU A 105 4.91 -5.38 0.75
N LEU A 106 4.26 -5.83 -0.32
CA LEU A 106 4.87 -6.30 -1.56
C LEU A 106 4.81 -5.19 -2.62
N GLY A 107 5.96 -4.79 -3.17
CA GLY A 107 6.02 -3.68 -4.12
C GLY A 107 5.66 -2.36 -3.44
N SER A 108 6.41 -2.02 -2.40
CA SER A 108 6.08 -0.92 -1.50
C SER A 108 6.27 0.46 -2.12
N GLY A 109 7.01 0.54 -3.24
CA GLY A 109 7.25 1.81 -3.91
C GLY A 109 8.02 2.77 -3.01
N VAL A 110 7.40 3.92 -2.75
CA VAL A 110 7.90 4.96 -1.84
C VAL A 110 7.64 4.67 -0.36
N GLY A 111 6.90 3.59 -0.03
CA GLY A 111 6.63 3.16 1.35
C GLY A 111 5.46 3.85 2.05
N LEU A 112 4.60 4.59 1.34
CA LEU A 112 3.48 5.34 1.94
C LEU A 112 2.56 4.43 2.78
N THR A 113 2.12 3.30 2.23
CA THR A 113 1.23 2.37 2.93
C THR A 113 1.90 1.77 4.16
N SER A 114 3.16 1.33 4.03
CA SER A 114 3.96 0.80 5.13
C SER A 114 4.15 1.81 6.27
N ILE A 115 4.39 3.09 5.95
CA ILE A 115 4.50 4.15 6.97
C ILE A 115 3.17 4.33 7.71
N VAL A 116 2.04 4.35 7.00
CA VAL A 116 0.71 4.43 7.62
C VAL A 116 0.41 3.19 8.47
N ALA A 117 0.73 2.00 7.96
CA ALA A 117 0.58 0.74 8.67
C ALA A 117 1.40 0.71 9.97
N SER A 118 2.61 1.28 9.96
CA SER A 118 3.53 1.30 11.10
C SER A 118 3.01 2.04 12.34
N TYR A 119 1.95 2.84 12.18
CA TYR A 119 1.28 3.49 13.31
C TYR A 119 0.48 2.50 14.17
N LEU A 120 -0.09 1.46 13.54
CA LEU A 120 -0.97 0.49 14.18
C LEU A 120 -0.30 -0.87 14.40
N ALA A 121 0.53 -1.28 13.44
CA ALA A 121 1.13 -2.59 13.40
C ALA A 121 2.08 -2.84 14.58
N LYS A 122 2.33 -4.11 14.88
CA LYS A 122 3.46 -4.49 15.72
C LYS A 122 4.78 -4.36 14.96
N GLU A 123 4.77 -4.75 13.69
CA GLU A 123 5.94 -4.78 12.82
C GLU A 123 5.52 -4.65 11.35
N VAL A 124 6.30 -3.92 10.55
CA VAL A 124 6.11 -3.78 9.11
C VAL A 124 7.33 -4.26 8.35
N ILE A 125 7.14 -5.18 7.40
CA ILE A 125 8.16 -5.64 6.47
C ILE A 125 7.84 -5.01 5.12
N CYS A 126 8.63 -4.02 4.73
CA CYS A 126 8.50 -3.29 3.49
C CYS A 126 9.41 -3.96 2.44
N THR A 127 8.86 -4.32 1.28
CA THR A 127 9.64 -5.01 0.23
C THR A 127 9.45 -4.39 -1.14
N ASP A 128 10.53 -4.38 -1.91
CA ASP A 128 10.54 -4.02 -3.32
C ASP A 128 11.73 -4.68 -4.04
N ILE A 129 11.86 -4.49 -5.34
CA ILE A 129 13.04 -4.90 -6.10
C ILE A 129 14.23 -3.98 -5.77
N ASN A 130 15.46 -4.48 -5.83
CA ASN A 130 16.63 -3.61 -5.67
C ASN A 130 17.00 -2.92 -7.00
N ALA A 131 16.19 -1.93 -7.41
CA ALA A 131 16.43 -1.13 -8.61
C ALA A 131 16.16 0.35 -8.36
N GLY A 132 16.96 1.23 -9.00
CA GLY A 132 16.71 2.67 -8.96
C GLY A 132 16.77 3.31 -7.57
N ASP A 133 17.54 2.76 -6.63
CA ASP A 133 17.67 3.25 -5.24
C ASP A 133 16.40 3.12 -4.38
N ILE A 134 15.39 2.35 -4.83
CA ILE A 134 14.08 2.29 -4.17
C ILE A 134 14.14 1.82 -2.70
N LEU A 135 15.00 0.86 -2.35
CA LEU A 135 15.12 0.38 -0.97
C LEU A 135 15.67 1.48 -0.03
N ASN A 136 16.62 2.28 -0.50
CA ASN A 136 17.13 3.43 0.26
C ASN A 136 16.12 4.58 0.27
N LEU A 137 15.32 4.76 -0.79
CA LEU A 137 14.24 5.74 -0.82
C LEU A 137 13.18 5.42 0.25
N ILE A 138 12.79 4.15 0.38
CA ILE A 138 11.89 3.68 1.43
C ILE A 138 12.48 4.03 2.81
N GLU A 139 13.77 3.75 3.05
CA GLU A 139 14.43 4.07 4.32
C GLU A 139 14.39 5.58 4.60
N ARG A 140 14.74 6.41 3.62
CA ARG A 140 14.66 7.87 3.76
C ARG A 140 13.24 8.33 4.10
N ASN A 141 12.21 7.73 3.51
CA ASN A 141 10.83 8.06 3.80
C ASN A 141 10.39 7.60 5.20
N PHE A 142 10.82 6.45 5.69
CA PHE A 142 10.61 6.06 7.09
C PHE A 142 11.29 7.05 8.04
N LEU A 143 12.53 7.43 7.79
CA LEU A 143 13.28 8.38 8.62
C LEU A 143 12.61 9.77 8.65
N ARG A 144 12.12 10.27 7.51
CA ARG A 144 11.36 11.54 7.43
C ARG A 144 10.08 11.52 8.27
N ASN A 145 9.49 10.35 8.47
CA ASN A 145 8.24 10.16 9.20
C ASN A 145 8.42 9.49 10.56
N HIS A 146 9.65 9.39 11.07
CA HIS A 146 9.97 8.73 12.33
C HIS A 146 9.06 9.12 13.52
N PRO A 147 8.62 10.40 13.69
CA PRO A 147 7.69 10.77 14.77
C PRO A 147 6.33 10.04 14.74
N TYR A 148 5.94 9.47 13.60
CA TYR A 148 4.66 8.77 13.42
C TYR A 148 4.81 7.24 13.36
N VAL A 149 6.04 6.74 13.23
CA VAL A 149 6.35 5.31 13.18
C VAL A 149 6.33 4.76 14.61
N ARG A 150 5.39 3.85 14.91
CA ARG A 150 5.21 3.26 16.24
C ARG A 150 5.64 1.80 16.32
N SER A 151 5.77 1.14 15.18
CA SER A 151 6.19 -0.25 15.04
C SER A 151 7.67 -0.39 14.74
N GLY A 152 8.21 -1.59 14.93
CA GLY A 152 9.45 -1.97 14.23
C GLY A 152 9.21 -2.01 12.71
N TYR A 153 10.22 -1.72 11.91
CA TYR A 153 10.15 -1.90 10.46
C TYR A 153 11.43 -2.53 9.88
N HIS A 154 11.27 -3.21 8.76
CA HIS A 154 12.35 -3.84 8.00
C HIS A 154 12.17 -3.55 6.52
N ILE A 155 13.28 -3.28 5.83
CA ILE A 155 13.29 -3.12 4.37
C ILE A 155 14.06 -4.31 3.80
N GLU A 156 13.44 -5.07 2.91
CA GLU A 156 14.01 -6.27 2.32
C GLU A 156 13.80 -6.29 0.81
N GLU A 157 14.72 -6.93 0.08
CA GLU A 157 14.55 -7.13 -1.36
C GLU A 157 13.62 -8.32 -1.64
N VAL A 158 12.58 -8.09 -2.45
CA VAL A 158 11.76 -9.15 -3.05
C VAL A 158 11.62 -8.88 -4.54
N ASN A 159 12.25 -9.73 -5.34
CA ASN A 159 12.10 -9.71 -6.79
C ASN A 159 11.06 -10.77 -7.22
N PHE A 160 9.91 -10.33 -7.73
CA PHE A 160 8.83 -11.23 -8.18
C PHE A 160 9.26 -12.18 -9.32
N LEU A 161 10.29 -11.82 -10.09
CA LEU A 161 10.84 -12.68 -11.14
C LEU A 161 11.83 -13.73 -10.61
N ASN A 162 12.23 -13.64 -9.33
CA ASN A 162 13.12 -14.60 -8.68
C ASN A 162 12.62 -15.00 -7.28
N LEU A 163 11.89 -16.12 -7.22
CA LEU A 163 11.29 -16.64 -5.97
C LEU A 163 12.25 -17.50 -5.13
N ARG A 164 13.54 -17.51 -5.45
CA ARG A 164 14.58 -18.21 -4.67
C ARG A 164 15.03 -17.33 -3.51
N TRP A 165 14.23 -17.31 -2.46
CA TRP A 165 14.55 -16.59 -1.22
C TRP A 165 15.56 -17.37 -0.38
N SER A 166 16.38 -16.64 0.38
CA SER A 166 17.15 -17.26 1.46
C SER A 166 16.20 -17.75 2.56
N ASN A 167 16.60 -18.75 3.35
CA ASN A 167 15.79 -19.26 4.45
C ASN A 167 15.40 -18.15 5.45
N LYS A 168 16.32 -17.21 5.73
CA LYS A 168 16.08 -16.08 6.63
C LYS A 168 15.01 -15.13 6.08
N LEU A 169 15.08 -14.81 4.79
CA LEU A 169 14.08 -13.96 4.14
C LEU A 169 12.73 -14.68 4.12
N GLU A 170 12.70 -15.95 3.74
CA GLU A 170 11.48 -16.74 3.69
C GLU A 170 10.79 -16.84 5.07
N GLU A 171 11.54 -17.09 6.14
CA GLU A 171 11.01 -17.08 7.51
C GLU A 171 10.40 -15.73 7.88
N LYS A 172 11.10 -14.63 7.55
CA LYS A 172 10.62 -13.27 7.80
C LYS A 172 9.34 -12.98 7.01
N LEU A 173 9.29 -13.25 5.71
CA LEU A 173 8.09 -13.02 4.90
C LEU A 173 6.91 -13.91 5.35
N GLN A 174 7.20 -15.13 5.82
CA GLN A 174 6.18 -16.05 6.31
C GLN A 174 5.66 -15.70 7.71
N SER A 175 6.33 -14.84 8.48
CA SER A 175 5.86 -14.38 9.79
C SER A 175 4.64 -13.47 9.68
N ALA A 176 4.53 -12.69 8.59
CA ALA A 176 3.44 -11.75 8.37
C ALA A 176 2.09 -12.45 8.17
N ASN A 177 1.04 -11.94 8.80
CA ASN A 177 -0.31 -12.48 8.67
C ASN A 177 -1.22 -11.60 7.78
N ILE A 178 -0.83 -10.35 7.59
CA ILE A 178 -1.44 -9.43 6.63
C ILE A 178 -0.41 -9.04 5.59
N ILE A 179 -0.81 -9.09 4.32
CA ILE A 179 0.00 -8.71 3.18
C ILE A 179 -0.71 -7.57 2.46
N LEU A 180 0.03 -6.54 2.06
CA LEU A 180 -0.45 -5.37 1.35
C LEU A 180 0.23 -5.29 -0.03
N ALA A 181 -0.49 -4.81 -1.04
CA ALA A 181 0.08 -4.48 -2.34
C ALA A 181 -0.75 -3.36 -3.00
N ALA A 182 -0.10 -2.27 -3.38
CA ALA A 182 -0.74 -1.14 -4.06
C ALA A 182 -0.15 -0.97 -5.47
N ASP A 183 -1.00 -0.98 -6.50
CA ASP A 183 -0.63 -0.71 -7.90
C ASP A 183 0.55 -1.54 -8.45
N VAL A 184 0.71 -2.78 -7.98
CA VAL A 184 1.77 -3.71 -8.44
C VAL A 184 1.44 -4.44 -9.75
N ILE A 185 0.27 -4.19 -10.34
CA ILE A 185 -0.26 -4.88 -11.52
C ILE A 185 -0.16 -3.94 -12.73
N TYR A 186 0.97 -3.99 -13.45
CA TYR A 186 1.24 -3.08 -14.58
C TYR A 186 2.11 -3.66 -15.71
N ASP A 187 2.71 -4.84 -15.53
CA ASP A 187 3.47 -5.58 -16.55
C ASP A 187 3.15 -7.09 -16.45
N ASP A 188 3.03 -7.79 -17.57
CA ASP A 188 2.59 -9.19 -17.62
C ASP A 188 3.53 -10.13 -16.84
N LYS A 189 4.84 -9.98 -17.01
CA LYS A 189 5.83 -10.84 -16.35
C LYS A 189 5.88 -10.57 -14.86
N ILE A 190 5.81 -9.29 -14.49
CA ILE A 190 5.75 -8.87 -13.08
C ILE A 190 4.46 -9.39 -12.44
N THR A 191 3.33 -9.36 -13.16
CA THR A 191 2.03 -9.86 -12.69
C THR A 191 2.04 -11.37 -12.45
N ASP A 192 2.56 -12.17 -13.39
CA ASP A 192 2.74 -13.62 -13.19
C ASP A 192 3.65 -13.91 -11.98
N GLY A 193 4.78 -13.22 -11.89
CA GLY A 193 5.71 -13.33 -10.76
C GLY A 193 5.08 -12.95 -9.41
N PHE A 194 4.28 -11.89 -9.39
CA PHE A 194 3.55 -11.41 -8.21
C PHE A 194 2.55 -12.47 -7.76
N VAL A 195 1.71 -13.00 -8.64
CA VAL A 195 0.73 -14.03 -8.26
C VAL A 195 1.40 -15.33 -7.79
N ARG A 196 2.54 -15.72 -8.37
CA ARG A 196 3.34 -16.84 -7.86
C ARG A 196 3.94 -16.55 -6.48
N THR A 197 4.32 -15.31 -6.21
CA THR A 197 4.74 -14.85 -4.88
C THR A 197 3.59 -15.00 -3.88
N LEU A 198 2.37 -14.56 -4.23
CA LEU A 198 1.19 -14.72 -3.38
C LEU A 198 0.91 -16.19 -3.08
N SER A 199 1.00 -17.04 -4.11
CA SER A 199 0.79 -18.49 -3.99
C SER A 199 1.78 -19.13 -3.01
N LYS A 200 3.06 -18.73 -3.07
CA LYS A 200 4.09 -19.19 -2.12
C LYS A 200 3.81 -18.70 -0.69
N LEU A 201 3.41 -17.44 -0.52
CA LEU A 201 3.10 -16.87 0.80
C LEU A 201 1.86 -17.50 1.44
N LEU A 202 0.87 -17.87 0.64
CA LEU A 202 -0.39 -18.46 1.11
C LEU A 202 -0.35 -19.97 1.26
N TYR A 203 0.72 -20.62 0.80
CA TYR A 203 0.95 -22.04 1.00
C TYR A 203 1.38 -22.34 2.45
N THR A 204 0.44 -22.14 3.37
CA THR A 204 0.65 -22.32 4.81
C THR A 204 -0.65 -22.74 5.50
N LYS A 205 -0.53 -23.34 6.68
CA LYS A 205 -1.66 -23.67 7.56
C LYS A 205 -2.18 -22.48 8.37
N LYS A 206 -1.39 -21.40 8.46
CA LYS A 206 -1.78 -20.18 9.18
C LYS A 206 -2.71 -19.34 8.30
N LYS A 207 -3.74 -18.73 8.90
CA LYS A 207 -4.57 -17.76 8.17
C LYS A 207 -3.71 -16.58 7.76
N LYS A 208 -3.72 -16.24 6.48
CA LYS A 208 -3.11 -15.05 5.92
C LYS A 208 -4.15 -14.31 5.07
N ILE A 209 -4.10 -12.99 5.12
CA ILE A 209 -4.99 -12.11 4.37
C ILE A 209 -4.13 -11.16 3.55
N ILE A 210 -4.48 -10.98 2.29
CA ILE A 210 -3.83 -10.08 1.34
C ILE A 210 -4.83 -9.01 0.95
N TYR A 211 -4.46 -7.75 1.08
CA TYR A 211 -5.22 -6.62 0.56
C TYR A 211 -4.48 -6.05 -0.64
N ILE A 212 -5.16 -5.99 -1.79
CA ILE A 212 -4.62 -5.47 -3.04
C ILE A 212 -5.47 -4.28 -3.46
N ALA A 213 -4.88 -3.10 -3.53
CA ALA A 213 -5.49 -1.94 -4.16
C ALA A 213 -4.87 -1.70 -5.53
N LEU A 214 -5.71 -1.38 -6.51
CA LEU A 214 -5.25 -0.94 -7.81
C LEU A 214 -6.24 0.02 -8.47
N GLU A 215 -5.75 0.87 -9.37
CA GLU A 215 -6.57 1.55 -10.36
C GLU A 215 -6.59 0.75 -11.68
N LYS A 216 -7.78 0.34 -12.14
CA LYS A 216 -7.93 -0.30 -13.46
C LYS A 216 -7.60 0.70 -14.57
N ARG A 217 -6.53 0.45 -15.31
CA ARG A 217 -6.13 1.24 -16.49
C ARG A 217 -6.77 0.67 -17.74
N TYR A 218 -7.80 1.34 -18.24
CA TYR A 218 -8.51 0.96 -19.46
C TYR A 218 -7.81 1.49 -20.70
N VAL A 219 -7.62 0.63 -21.69
CA VAL A 219 -7.10 0.98 -23.02
C VAL A 219 -7.94 0.29 -24.08
N PHE A 220 -8.12 0.96 -25.22
CA PHE A 220 -8.71 0.32 -26.39
C PHE A 220 -7.66 -0.59 -27.03
N THR A 221 -7.94 -1.88 -27.14
CA THR A 221 -7.04 -2.85 -27.77
C THR A 221 -7.57 -3.20 -29.16
N ILE A 222 -6.69 -3.21 -30.16
CA ILE A 222 -7.06 -3.64 -31.52
C ILE A 222 -7.39 -5.14 -31.52
N ALA A 223 -6.74 -5.92 -30.66
CA ALA A 223 -6.95 -7.37 -30.56
C ALA A 223 -8.37 -7.72 -30.11
N ASP A 224 -8.92 -6.97 -29.13
CA ASP A 224 -10.24 -7.24 -28.58
C ASP A 224 -11.33 -6.37 -29.24
N LEU A 225 -10.93 -5.36 -30.02
CA LEU A 225 -11.81 -4.34 -30.61
C LEU A 225 -12.71 -3.67 -29.55
N ASP A 226 -12.21 -3.59 -28.31
CA ASP A 226 -12.95 -3.12 -27.15
C ASP A 226 -12.03 -2.39 -26.15
N THR A 227 -12.66 -1.68 -25.20
CA THR A 227 -11.98 -1.01 -24.10
C THR A 227 -11.90 -1.94 -22.90
N ILE A 228 -10.71 -2.50 -22.68
CA ILE A 228 -10.45 -3.44 -21.58
C ILE A 228 -9.38 -2.91 -20.63
N ALA A 229 -9.28 -3.50 -19.44
CA ALA A 229 -8.18 -3.26 -18.51
C ALA A 229 -7.20 -4.44 -18.57
N PRO A 230 -6.29 -4.49 -19.57
CA PRO A 230 -5.55 -5.71 -19.91
C PRO A 230 -4.73 -6.24 -18.74
N MET A 231 -4.10 -5.36 -17.97
CA MET A 231 -3.30 -5.78 -16.82
C MET A 231 -4.14 -6.38 -15.70
N TYR A 232 -5.37 -5.90 -15.51
CA TYR A 232 -6.29 -6.48 -14.55
C TYR A 232 -6.82 -7.84 -15.01
N GLU A 233 -7.13 -7.99 -16.30
CA GLU A 233 -7.53 -9.28 -16.87
C GLU A 233 -6.39 -10.32 -16.80
N GLU A 234 -5.15 -9.90 -17.08
CA GLU A 234 -3.97 -10.75 -16.92
C GLU A 234 -3.78 -11.17 -15.46
N PHE A 235 -3.97 -10.25 -14.50
CA PHE A 235 -3.95 -10.59 -13.08
C PHE A 235 -5.01 -11.65 -12.74
N LEU A 236 -6.25 -11.50 -13.19
CA LEU A 236 -7.31 -12.50 -12.96
C LEU A 236 -6.95 -13.86 -13.57
N ARG A 237 -6.39 -13.86 -14.79
CA ARG A 237 -5.91 -15.08 -15.46
C ARG A 237 -4.80 -15.77 -14.68
N CYS A 238 -3.82 -15.02 -14.17
CA CYS A 238 -2.76 -15.54 -13.32
C CYS A 238 -3.32 -16.07 -12.00
N VAL A 239 -4.26 -15.37 -11.37
CA VAL A 239 -4.92 -15.83 -10.14
C VAL A 239 -5.59 -17.17 -10.40
N GLU A 240 -6.38 -17.33 -11.45
CA GLU A 240 -7.04 -18.60 -11.78
C GLU A 240 -6.03 -19.72 -12.05
N LYS A 241 -4.95 -19.42 -12.77
CA LYS A 241 -3.87 -20.36 -13.09
C LYS A 241 -3.14 -20.91 -11.85
N TYR A 242 -2.92 -20.09 -10.83
CA TYR A 242 -2.16 -20.46 -9.63
C TYR A 242 -3.03 -20.66 -8.38
N LYS A 243 -4.34 -20.51 -8.51
CA LYS A 243 -5.27 -20.65 -7.41
C LYS A 243 -5.38 -22.09 -6.95
N MET A 244 -4.96 -22.33 -5.71
CA MET A 244 -5.13 -23.63 -5.06
C MET A 244 -6.26 -23.59 -4.04
N ASN A 245 -6.08 -22.85 -2.94
CA ASN A 245 -7.01 -22.87 -1.81
C ASN A 245 -7.13 -21.51 -1.14
N TRP A 246 -7.48 -20.49 -1.91
CA TRP A 246 -7.75 -19.12 -1.44
C TRP A 246 -9.07 -18.60 -2.00
N SER A 247 -9.69 -17.68 -1.29
CA SER A 247 -10.89 -16.93 -1.70
C SER A 247 -10.51 -15.49 -2.06
N VAL A 248 -11.18 -14.92 -3.04
CA VAL A 248 -11.03 -13.51 -3.48
C VAL A 248 -12.37 -12.83 -3.26
N ASP A 249 -12.37 -11.78 -2.45
CA ASP A 249 -13.52 -10.93 -2.17
C ASP A 249 -13.21 -9.48 -2.59
N TYR A 250 -14.22 -8.73 -3.01
CA TYR A 250 -14.10 -7.30 -3.28
C TYR A 250 -14.62 -6.51 -2.09
N ILE A 251 -13.86 -5.50 -1.66
CA ILE A 251 -14.23 -4.62 -0.55
C ILE A 251 -14.82 -3.33 -1.12
N ASN A 252 -15.94 -2.89 -0.56
CA ASN A 252 -16.52 -1.59 -0.89
C ASN A 252 -15.59 -0.46 -0.42
N ILE A 253 -15.42 0.57 -1.25
CA ILE A 253 -14.52 1.69 -1.01
C ILE A 253 -15.25 2.91 -0.42
N ASP A 254 -16.36 2.68 0.29
CA ASP A 254 -17.22 3.68 0.95
C ASP A 254 -16.77 4.01 2.40
N PHE A 255 -15.70 3.39 2.88
CA PHE A 255 -15.07 3.74 4.16
C PHE A 255 -14.55 5.20 4.17
N PRO A 256 -14.30 5.81 5.34
CA PRO A 256 -13.83 7.19 5.42
C PRO A 256 -12.59 7.48 4.56
N ARG A 257 -12.53 8.69 3.99
CA ARG A 257 -11.39 9.20 3.22
C ARG A 257 -10.59 10.14 4.10
N TYR A 258 -9.39 9.73 4.51
CA TYR A 258 -8.52 10.51 5.40
C TYR A 258 -7.53 11.35 4.60
N PHE A 259 -6.93 10.77 3.56
CA PHE A 259 -6.07 11.51 2.64
C PHE A 259 -6.86 12.26 1.57
N LYS A 260 -6.34 13.40 1.13
CA LYS A 260 -6.96 14.18 0.07
C LYS A 260 -6.52 13.67 -1.31
N TYR A 261 -7.36 12.88 -1.95
CA TYR A 261 -7.21 12.39 -3.33
C TYR A 261 -8.57 11.96 -3.88
N ASP A 262 -8.70 11.79 -5.19
CA ASP A 262 -9.96 11.35 -5.79
C ASP A 262 -10.09 9.83 -5.77
N ARG A 263 -11.21 9.31 -5.27
CA ARG A 263 -11.55 7.88 -5.41
C ARG A 263 -12.30 7.67 -6.72
N VAL A 264 -11.55 7.40 -7.78
CA VAL A 264 -12.12 7.20 -9.11
C VAL A 264 -12.87 5.88 -9.21
N LYS A 265 -13.85 5.80 -10.12
CA LYS A 265 -14.70 4.61 -10.36
C LYS A 265 -13.93 3.32 -10.70
N HIS A 266 -12.68 3.45 -11.09
CA HIS A 266 -11.81 2.36 -11.51
C HIS A 266 -10.88 1.85 -10.41
N LEU A 267 -10.88 2.50 -9.23
CA LEU A 267 -10.21 1.96 -8.06
C LEU A 267 -10.93 0.72 -7.55
N VAL A 268 -10.14 -0.28 -7.19
CA VAL A 268 -10.63 -1.53 -6.63
C VAL A 268 -9.78 -1.91 -5.43
N LEU A 269 -10.44 -2.38 -4.36
CA LEU A 269 -9.81 -3.02 -3.22
C LEU A 269 -10.25 -4.48 -3.16
N MET A 270 -9.29 -5.40 -3.23
CA MET A 270 -9.51 -6.84 -3.15
C MET A 270 -8.94 -7.39 -1.85
N LYS A 271 -9.63 -8.38 -1.30
CA LYS A 271 -9.16 -9.20 -0.19
C LYS A 271 -8.97 -10.63 -0.69
N ILE A 272 -7.78 -11.17 -0.48
CA ILE A 272 -7.49 -12.57 -0.79
C ILE A 272 -7.03 -13.29 0.46
N GLN A 273 -7.56 -14.47 0.76
CA GLN A 273 -7.21 -15.22 1.97
C GLN A 273 -7.15 -16.71 1.70
N ASN A 274 -6.22 -17.42 2.35
CA ASN A 274 -6.19 -18.88 2.27
C ASN A 274 -7.36 -19.51 3.04
N ASN A 275 -7.94 -20.58 2.50
CA ASN A 275 -8.96 -21.35 3.19
C ASN A 275 -8.29 -22.41 4.05
N ILE A 276 -8.63 -22.46 5.34
CA ILE A 276 -7.93 -23.31 6.32
C ILE A 276 -8.44 -24.77 6.28
N LYS A 277 -9.42 -25.10 5.43
CA LYS A 277 -9.94 -26.47 5.32
C LYS A 277 -8.98 -27.37 4.53
N SER A 278 -8.35 -28.27 5.30
CA SER A 278 -7.70 -29.54 4.90
C SER A 278 -6.60 -29.48 3.83
N ILE A 279 -5.39 -29.08 4.26
CA ILE A 279 -4.17 -29.66 3.68
C ILE A 279 -4.11 -31.10 4.25
N ALA A 280 -4.69 -32.06 3.52
CA ALA A 280 -4.38 -33.46 3.76
C ALA A 280 -2.88 -33.64 3.53
N CYS A 281 -2.20 -34.24 4.51
CA CYS A 281 -0.82 -34.67 4.35
C CYS A 281 -0.74 -35.59 3.12
N VAL A 282 0.05 -35.20 2.12
CA VAL A 282 0.53 -36.11 1.07
C VAL A 282 1.93 -36.54 1.47
#